data_AF-A0A8G1RTE3-F1
#
_entry.id   AF-A0A8G1RTE3-F1
#
_cell.length_a   1.000
_cell.length_b   1.000
_cell.length_c   1.000
_cell.angle_alpha   90.00
_cell.angle_beta   90.00
_cell.angle_gamma   90.00
#
_symmetry.space_group_name_H-M   'P 1'
#
loop_
_entity.id
_entity.type
_entity.pdbx_description
1 polymer ?
#
loop_
_entity_poly.entity_id
_entity_poly.type
_entity_poly.pdbx_seq_one_letter_code
_entity_poly.pdbx_strand_id
1 'polypeptide(L)'
;MSDATPTCTVPSCQKPDTLRCSGCHPSQQARYCSSTCQAADWKRGHRRTCAGAQKHNCFLIRALPITTTATDPNQPPKDAHYLEPFPLHAYGNWGKERQEIQTRLNWAAVYEPGTFFSHHDTND
;
A
#
# COMPACT_ATOMS: atom_id res chain seq x y z
N MET A 1 33.65 -4.17 -6.59
CA MET A 1 32.47 -3.68 -5.85
C MET A 1 31.71 -4.92 -5.40
N SER A 2 31.66 -5.19 -4.11
CA SER A 2 31.09 -6.43 -3.58
C SER A 2 29.57 -6.35 -3.62
N ASP A 3 28.94 -7.03 -4.58
CA ASP A 3 27.49 -7.21 -4.62
C ASP A 3 27.08 -8.05 -3.40
N ALA A 4 26.61 -7.38 -2.34
CA ALA A 4 26.07 -8.07 -1.18
C ALA A 4 24.77 -8.75 -1.61
N THR A 5 24.77 -10.08 -1.66
CA THR A 5 23.57 -10.86 -1.98
C THR A 5 22.49 -10.53 -0.95
N PRO A 6 21.28 -10.13 -1.38
CA PRO A 6 20.21 -9.82 -0.45
C PRO A 6 19.84 -11.06 0.38
N THR A 7 19.69 -10.84 1.69
CA THR A 7 19.49 -11.89 2.69
C THR A 7 18.08 -11.88 3.26
N CYS A 8 17.72 -12.96 3.94
CA CYS A 8 16.45 -13.10 4.63
C CYS A 8 16.23 -11.94 5.64
N THR A 9 15.02 -11.38 5.66
CA THR A 9 14.60 -10.28 6.56
C THR A 9 14.45 -10.72 8.02
N VAL A 10 14.35 -12.03 8.28
CA VAL A 10 14.28 -12.56 9.65
C VAL A 10 15.66 -12.42 10.31
N PRO A 11 15.82 -11.64 11.41
CA PRO A 11 17.14 -11.31 11.97
C PRO A 11 17.97 -12.52 12.38
N SER A 12 17.32 -13.61 12.78
CA SER A 12 17.97 -14.86 13.17
C SER A 12 18.37 -15.75 11.97
N CYS A 13 18.16 -15.30 10.74
CA CYS A 13 18.42 -16.06 9.52
C CYS A 13 19.26 -15.25 8.54
N GLN A 14 20.49 -15.72 8.27
CA GLN A 14 21.43 -15.07 7.35
C GLN A 14 21.49 -15.74 5.97
N LYS A 15 20.51 -16.62 5.67
CA LYS A 15 20.46 -17.32 4.38
C LYS A 15 20.13 -16.34 3.24
N PRO A 16 20.62 -16.59 2.02
CA PRO A 16 20.25 -15.81 0.85
C PRO A 16 18.73 -15.86 0.62
N ASP A 17 18.16 -14.76 0.10
CA ASP A 17 16.75 -14.73 -0.23
C ASP A 17 16.42 -15.55 -1.48
N THR A 18 15.29 -16.25 -1.44
CA THR A 18 14.75 -17.06 -2.54
C THR A 18 13.27 -16.79 -2.77
N LEU A 19 12.63 -16.08 -1.84
CA LEU A 19 11.21 -15.80 -1.79
C LEU A 19 10.99 -14.34 -1.42
N ARG A 20 9.95 -13.74 -2.00
CA ARG A 20 9.54 -12.37 -1.70
C ARG A 20 8.08 -12.34 -1.27
N CYS A 21 7.72 -11.44 -0.37
CA CYS A 21 6.33 -11.21 -0.04
C CYS A 21 5.57 -10.64 -1.25
N SER A 22 4.57 -11.35 -1.75
CA SER A 22 3.72 -10.90 -2.86
C SER A 22 2.80 -9.72 -2.51
N GLY A 23 2.49 -9.53 -1.22
CA GLY A 23 1.62 -8.43 -0.77
C GLY A 23 2.35 -7.12 -0.50
N CYS A 24 3.68 -7.09 -0.47
CA CYS A 24 4.40 -5.83 -0.24
C CYS A 24 4.41 -4.96 -1.48
N HIS A 25 4.52 -3.64 -1.27
CA HIS A 25 4.88 -2.74 -2.36
C HIS A 25 6.26 -3.11 -2.92
N PRO A 26 6.49 -3.05 -4.25
CA PRO A 26 7.75 -3.46 -4.86
C PRO A 26 9.00 -2.77 -4.29
N SER A 27 8.88 -1.52 -3.85
CA SER A 27 9.99 -0.73 -3.26
C SER A 27 10.29 -1.05 -1.79
N GLN A 28 9.40 -1.76 -1.08
CA GLN A 28 9.54 -2.10 0.34
C GLN A 28 9.22 -3.59 0.58
N GLN A 29 9.74 -4.43 -0.31
CA GLN A 29 9.40 -5.86 -0.33
C GLN A 29 10.24 -6.65 0.68
N ALA A 30 9.57 -7.31 1.63
CA ALA A 30 10.22 -8.24 2.55
C ALA A 30 10.68 -9.51 1.81
N ARG A 31 11.86 -10.01 2.20
CA ARG A 31 12.58 -11.10 1.52
C ARG A 31 12.86 -12.24 2.47
N TYR A 32 12.72 -13.47 1.99
CA TYR A 32 12.82 -14.66 2.82
C TYR A 32 13.59 -15.75 2.09
N CYS A 33 14.26 -16.62 2.86
CA CYS A 33 14.86 -17.84 2.32
C CYS A 33 13.85 -19.00 2.24
N SER A 34 12.69 -18.89 2.89
CA SER A 34 11.64 -19.90 2.92
C SER A 34 10.29 -19.35 3.39
N SER A 35 9.22 -20.08 3.11
CA SER A 35 7.87 -19.81 3.62
C SER A 35 7.80 -19.88 5.16
N THR A 36 8.64 -20.68 5.80
CA THR A 36 8.77 -20.74 7.27
C THR A 36 9.25 -19.41 7.84
N CYS A 37 10.27 -18.80 7.21
CA CYS A 37 10.77 -17.48 7.62
C CYS A 37 9.71 -16.40 7.39
N GLN A 38 8.99 -16.45 6.26
CA GLN A 38 7.86 -15.56 6.01
C GLN A 38 6.78 -15.69 7.10
N ALA A 39 6.40 -16.91 7.48
CA ALA A 39 5.38 -17.13 8.51
C ALA A 39 5.83 -16.66 9.91
N ALA A 40 7.11 -16.84 10.24
CA ALA A 40 7.68 -16.31 11.48
C ALA A 40 7.68 -14.78 11.50
N ASP A 41 8.09 -14.15 10.40
CA ASP A 41 8.07 -12.70 10.22
C ASP A 41 6.65 -12.12 10.27
N TRP A 42 5.71 -12.82 9.63
CA TRP A 42 4.29 -12.49 9.64
C TRP A 42 3.73 -12.39 11.06
N LYS A 43 4.04 -13.37 11.91
CA LYS A 43 3.65 -13.38 13.32
C LYS A 43 4.37 -12.30 14.13
N ARG A 44 5.65 -12.04 13.84
CA ARG A 44 6.48 -11.05 14.56
C ARG A 44 5.96 -9.62 14.38
N GLY A 45 5.40 -9.30 13.21
CA GLY A 45 4.79 -7.99 13.01
C GLY A 45 4.56 -7.58 11.56
N HIS A 46 5.15 -8.30 10.60
CA HIS A 46 5.08 -7.91 9.19
C HIS A 46 3.65 -7.73 8.67
N ARG A 47 2.69 -8.54 9.16
CA ARG A 47 1.26 -8.41 8.81
C ARG A 47 0.66 -7.03 9.08
N ARG A 48 1.26 -6.23 9.98
CA ARG A 48 0.77 -4.89 10.34
C ARG A 48 1.24 -3.82 9.35
N THR A 49 2.36 -4.08 8.67
CA THR A 49 3.01 -3.14 7.76
C THR A 49 2.97 -3.59 6.31
N CYS A 50 2.61 -4.84 6.04
CA CYS A 50 2.46 -5.37 4.69
C CYS A 50 1.25 -4.73 3.99
N ALA A 51 1.50 -4.06 2.86
CA ALA A 51 0.48 -3.35 2.09
C ALA A 51 -0.72 -4.26 1.71
N GLY A 52 -0.45 -5.48 1.26
CA GLY A 52 -1.48 -6.46 0.90
C GLY A 52 -2.22 -7.09 2.09
N ALA A 53 -1.78 -6.82 3.31
CA ALA A 53 -2.46 -7.23 4.53
C ALA A 53 -3.38 -6.13 5.10
N GLN A 54 -3.17 -4.88 4.66
CA GLN A 54 -3.95 -3.75 5.13
C GLN A 54 -5.34 -3.81 4.50
N LYS A 55 -6.38 -3.71 5.34
CA LYS A 55 -7.74 -3.54 4.83
C LYS A 55 -7.81 -2.21 4.08
N HIS A 56 -8.20 -2.25 2.82
CA HIS A 56 -8.43 -1.02 2.05
C HIS A 56 -9.69 -0.35 2.58
N ASN A 57 -9.50 0.75 3.30
CA ASN A 57 -10.54 1.55 3.95
C ASN A 57 -10.73 2.92 3.29
N CYS A 58 -9.76 3.35 2.47
CA CYS A 58 -9.82 4.58 1.70
C CYS A 58 -9.15 4.33 0.34
N PHE A 59 -9.65 5.04 -0.67
CA PHE A 59 -9.16 4.97 -2.04
C PHE A 59 -9.05 6.38 -2.61
N LEU A 60 -8.03 6.61 -3.43
CA LEU A 60 -7.92 7.82 -4.23
C LEU A 60 -8.41 7.53 -5.64
N ILE A 61 -9.34 8.36 -6.12
CA ILE A 61 -9.78 8.31 -7.52
C ILE A 61 -8.85 9.21 -8.32
N ARG A 62 -8.05 8.62 -9.20
CA ARG A 62 -7.12 9.34 -10.08
C ARG A 62 -7.84 9.77 -11.35
N ALA A 63 -7.42 10.91 -11.91
CA ALA A 63 -7.89 11.36 -13.23
C ALA A 63 -7.35 10.48 -14.39
N LEU A 64 -6.24 9.76 -14.15
CA LEU A 64 -5.59 8.88 -15.11
C LEU A 64 -5.49 7.46 -14.53
N PRO A 65 -5.60 6.40 -15.34
CA PRO A 65 -5.51 5.04 -14.87
C PRO A 65 -4.10 4.72 -14.35
N ILE A 66 -4.02 4.06 -13.20
CA ILE A 66 -2.80 3.71 -12.47
C ILE A 66 -2.09 2.53 -13.14
N THR A 67 -2.88 1.62 -13.72
CA THR A 67 -2.38 0.42 -14.39
C THR A 67 -3.03 0.33 -15.77
N THR A 68 -2.23 0.60 -16.81
CA THR A 68 -2.54 0.26 -18.20
C THR A 68 -2.16 -1.19 -18.49
N THR A 69 -2.56 -2.14 -17.63
CA THR A 69 -2.53 -3.57 -17.99
C THR A 69 -3.78 -3.94 -18.77
N ALA A 70 -4.21 -3.06 -19.67
CA ALA A 70 -5.23 -3.40 -20.65
C ALA A 70 -4.60 -4.46 -21.56
N THR A 71 -5.02 -5.70 -21.39
CA THR A 71 -4.62 -6.83 -22.24
C THR A 71 -5.03 -6.60 -23.70
N ASP A 72 -5.92 -5.64 -23.94
CA ASP A 72 -6.39 -5.20 -25.24
C ASP A 72 -6.29 -3.67 -25.36
N PRO A 73 -5.51 -3.13 -26.32
CA PRO A 73 -5.39 -1.68 -26.55
C PRO A 73 -6.68 -1.01 -27.04
N ASN A 74 -7.71 -1.76 -27.45
CA ASN A 74 -8.99 -1.20 -27.90
C ASN A 74 -10.04 -1.07 -26.79
N GLN A 75 -9.78 -1.63 -25.60
CA GLN A 75 -10.76 -1.58 -24.52
C GLN A 75 -10.49 -0.39 -23.59
N PRO A 76 -11.48 0.49 -23.36
CA PRO A 76 -11.31 1.59 -22.42
C PRO A 76 -10.99 1.07 -21.01
N PRO A 77 -10.19 1.82 -20.22
CA PRO A 77 -9.84 1.41 -18.86
C PRO A 77 -11.10 1.26 -18.00
N LYS A 78 -11.18 0.16 -17.23
CA LYS A 78 -12.27 -0.06 -16.27
C LYS A 78 -12.11 0.88 -15.07
N ASP A 79 -13.22 1.18 -14.37
CA ASP A 79 -13.24 2.05 -13.18
C ASP A 79 -12.18 1.67 -12.14
N ALA A 80 -11.97 0.37 -11.93
CA ALA A 80 -10.96 -0.14 -11.00
C ALA A 80 -9.53 0.33 -11.30
N HIS A 81 -9.23 0.73 -12.54
CA HIS A 81 -7.91 1.22 -12.94
C HIS A 81 -7.66 2.65 -12.47
N TYR A 82 -8.70 3.38 -12.08
CA TYR A 82 -8.62 4.73 -11.52
C TYR A 82 -8.59 4.73 -9.99
N LEU A 83 -8.87 3.58 -9.35
CA LEU A 83 -8.92 3.45 -7.89
C LEU A 83 -7.56 3.05 -7.33
N GLU A 84 -6.92 3.96 -6.61
CA GLU A 84 -5.66 3.68 -5.91
C GLU A 84 -5.95 3.31 -4.45
N PRO A 85 -5.52 2.13 -3.96
CA PRO A 85 -5.62 1.81 -2.56
C PRO A 85 -4.81 2.79 -1.71
N PHE A 86 -5.47 3.49 -0.79
CA PHE A 86 -4.85 4.47 0.10
C PHE A 86 -5.20 4.15 1.56
N PRO A 87 -4.67 3.05 2.12
CA PRO A 87 -5.06 2.63 3.44
C PRO A 87 -4.65 3.67 4.50
N LEU A 88 -5.61 4.15 5.29
CA LEU A 88 -5.36 5.11 6.38
C LEU A 88 -5.07 4.36 7.68
N HIS A 89 -4.02 4.76 8.38
CA HIS A 89 -3.70 4.22 9.70
C HIS A 89 -4.63 4.73 10.79
N ALA A 90 -5.12 5.97 10.65
CA ALA A 90 -5.97 6.65 11.63
C ALA A 90 -7.48 6.43 11.43
N TYR A 91 -7.87 5.43 10.63
CA TYR A 91 -9.26 5.18 10.28
C TYR A 91 -10.22 5.06 11.49
N GLY A 92 -11.38 5.69 11.40
CA GLY A 92 -12.36 5.88 12.46
C GLY A 92 -12.12 7.12 13.33
N ASN A 93 -11.10 7.93 13.05
CA ASN A 93 -10.84 9.19 13.74
C ASN A 93 -10.65 10.33 12.74
N TRP A 94 -11.74 11.04 12.45
CA TRP A 94 -11.80 12.04 11.40
C TRP A 94 -10.68 13.10 11.44
N GLY A 95 -10.41 13.68 12.61
CA GLY A 95 -9.36 14.70 12.74
C GLY A 95 -7.97 14.17 12.38
N LYS A 96 -7.67 12.93 12.78
CA LYS A 96 -6.37 12.28 12.49
C LYS A 96 -6.30 11.75 11.07
N GLU A 97 -7.39 11.26 10.50
CA GLU A 97 -7.47 10.88 9.10
C GLU A 97 -7.16 12.06 8.19
N ARG A 98 -7.82 13.20 8.42
CA ARG A 98 -7.59 14.42 7.65
C ARG A 98 -6.13 14.86 7.72
N GLN A 99 -5.53 14.83 8.91
CA GLN A 99 -4.12 15.15 9.10
C GLN A 99 -3.19 14.15 8.36
N GLU A 100 -3.49 12.86 8.41
CA GLU A 100 -2.75 11.81 7.71
C GLU A 100 -2.82 12.01 6.18
N ILE A 101 -4.01 12.29 5.65
CA ILE A 101 -4.23 12.57 4.22
C ILE A 101 -3.42 13.79 3.79
N GLN A 102 -3.53 14.91 4.52
CA GLN A 102 -2.78 16.13 4.23
C GLN A 102 -1.27 15.89 4.22
N THR A 103 -0.77 15.15 5.21
CA THR A 103 0.67 14.84 5.34
C THR A 103 1.16 13.96 4.20
N ARG A 104 0.42 12.89 3.88
CA ARG A 104 0.84 11.88 2.89
C ARG A 104 0.68 12.34 1.45
N LEU A 105 -0.31 13.19 1.17
CA LEU A 105 -0.55 13.74 -0.16
C LEU A 105 0.10 15.12 -0.36
N ASN A 106 0.78 15.65 0.66
CA ASN A 106 1.31 17.00 0.67
C ASN A 106 0.24 18.04 0.23
N TRP A 107 -0.99 17.83 0.70
CA TRP A 107 -2.16 18.55 0.22
C TRP A 107 -2.32 19.86 0.98
N ALA A 108 -2.07 20.99 0.31
CA ALA A 108 -1.98 22.31 0.92
C ALA A 108 -3.34 22.98 1.25
N ALA A 109 -4.44 22.62 0.58
CA ALA A 109 -5.76 23.22 0.85
C ALA A 109 -6.94 22.29 0.50
N VAL A 110 -7.93 22.23 1.40
CA VAL A 110 -9.14 21.38 1.31
C VAL A 110 -10.11 21.81 0.19
N TYR A 111 -9.81 22.90 -0.52
CA TYR A 111 -10.64 23.46 -1.59
C TYR A 111 -10.00 23.37 -2.99
N GLU A 112 -8.86 22.69 -3.13
CA GLU A 112 -8.33 22.36 -4.46
C GLU A 112 -9.01 21.12 -5.05
N PRO A 113 -9.09 21.02 -6.40
CA PRO A 113 -9.92 20.03 -7.10
C PRO A 113 -9.63 18.59 -6.64
N GLY A 114 -10.61 18.05 -5.93
CA GLY A 114 -10.58 16.74 -5.29
C GLY A 114 -11.60 16.72 -4.15
N THR A 115 -12.88 16.54 -4.46
CA THR A 115 -13.93 16.46 -3.43
C THR A 115 -13.66 15.25 -2.54
N PHE A 116 -13.31 15.49 -1.27
CA PHE A 116 -13.15 14.41 -0.30
C PHE A 116 -14.54 13.96 0.17
N PHE A 117 -14.90 12.73 -0.17
CA PHE A 117 -16.14 12.12 0.31
C PHE A 117 -15.88 11.45 1.65
N SER A 118 -16.37 12.08 2.72
CA SER A 118 -16.38 11.48 4.05
C SER A 118 -17.23 10.21 4.04
N HIS A 119 -16.75 9.18 4.73
CA HIS A 119 -17.56 7.98 5.00
C HIS A 119 -18.49 8.17 6.21
N HIS A 120 -18.31 9.24 6.97
CA HIS A 120 -19.26 9.69 7.98
C HIS A 120 -20.28 10.63 7.33
N ASP A 121 -21.55 10.46 7.69
CA ASP A 121 -22.61 11.41 7.37
C ASP A 121 -22.22 12.79 7.93
N THR A 122 -21.71 13.66 7.07
CA THR A 122 -21.53 15.06 7.40
C THR A 122 -22.90 15.70 7.35
N ASN A 123 -23.51 15.91 8.52
CA ASN A 123 -24.54 16.94 8.65
C ASN A 123 -23.84 18.28 8.48
N ASP A 124 -23.73 18.75 7.23
CA ASP A 124 -23.43 20.16 6.93
C ASP A 124 -24.57 21.07 7.43
#